data_AF-A0A552QS21-F1
#
_entry.id   AF-A0A552QS21-F1
#
_cell.length_a   1.000
_cell.length_b   1.000
_cell.length_c   1.000
_cell.angle_alpha   90.00
_cell.angle_beta   90.00
_cell.angle_gamma   90.00
#
_symmetry.space_group_name_H-M   'P 1'
#
loop_
_entity.id
_entity.type
_entity.pdbx_description
1 polymer ?
#
loop_
_entity_poly.entity_id
_entity_poly.type
_entity_poly.pdbx_seq_one_letter_code
_entity_poly.pdbx_strand_id
1 'polypeptide(L)'
;MSPNLTFDAWQRAGSQLAGVLDSSSWWLGDWLVYGKDHYADRYQMGIRTAGLKYQTLRNYAWVSRRFQMQRRRATLTFQHHAEVASLPFDKQEKWLDEAERNGWTTKQLRNAIKAVDHVDSLGAARSVPAKQLALPGSRIEWWRQAAEHSGVDFDKWVLVTLDSAAGQILEHDEEIAALSA
;
A
#
# COMPACT_ATOMS: atom_id res chain seq x y z
N MET A 1 7.54 -12.82 -48.50
CA MET A 1 7.26 -13.34 -47.14
C MET A 1 8.28 -14.45 -46.90
N SER A 2 9.32 -14.19 -46.11
CA SER A 2 10.51 -15.06 -46.07
C SER A 2 10.19 -16.41 -45.40
N PRO A 3 10.38 -17.58 -46.05
CA PRO A 3 9.80 -18.85 -45.60
C PRO A 3 10.49 -19.57 -44.44
N ASN A 4 11.48 -18.98 -43.75
CA ASN A 4 12.21 -19.67 -42.68
C ASN A 4 12.37 -18.77 -41.44
N LEU A 5 11.25 -18.40 -40.81
CA LEU A 5 11.31 -17.83 -39.47
C LEU A 5 11.63 -18.97 -38.49
N THR A 6 12.88 -19.05 -38.04
CA THR A 6 13.26 -19.98 -36.97
C THR A 6 12.38 -19.75 -35.73
N PHE A 7 12.12 -20.81 -34.96
CA PHE A 7 11.35 -20.71 -33.72
C PHE A 7 11.88 -19.60 -32.79
N ASP A 8 13.20 -19.48 -32.64
CA ASP A 8 13.82 -18.44 -31.80
C ASP A 8 13.52 -17.02 -32.30
N ALA A 9 13.51 -16.80 -33.61
CA ALA A 9 13.16 -15.51 -34.20
C ALA A 9 11.67 -15.18 -33.99
N TRP A 10 10.79 -16.18 -34.10
CA TRP A 10 9.38 -16.04 -33.78
C TRP A 10 9.14 -15.71 -32.30
N GLN A 11 9.83 -16.42 -31.39
CA GLN A 11 9.75 -16.18 -29.95
C GLN A 11 10.24 -14.78 -29.58
N ARG A 12 11.39 -14.35 -30.12
CA ARG A 12 11.91 -12.98 -29.90
C ARG A 12 10.94 -11.91 -30.38
N ALA A 13 10.32 -12.09 -31.55
CA ALA A 13 9.31 -11.17 -32.05
C ALA A 13 8.09 -11.11 -31.11
N GLY A 14 7.66 -12.24 -30.56
CA GLY A 14 6.61 -12.30 -29.54
C GLY A 14 6.97 -11.51 -28.28
N SER A 15 8.20 -11.66 -27.77
CA SER A 15 8.68 -10.90 -26.61
C SER A 15 8.74 -9.39 -26.87
N GLN A 16 9.17 -8.98 -28.07
CA GLN A 16 9.19 -7.57 -28.46
C GLN A 16 7.78 -6.98 -28.56
N LEU A 17 6.83 -7.71 -29.16
CA LEU A 17 5.43 -7.31 -29.22
C LEU A 17 4.83 -7.14 -27.81
N ALA A 18 5.12 -8.06 -26.90
CA ALA A 18 4.69 -7.95 -25.50
C ALA A 18 5.25 -6.69 -24.83
N GLY A 19 6.53 -6.36 -25.06
CA GLY A 19 7.15 -5.13 -24.55
C GLY A 19 6.51 -3.85 -25.11
N VAL A 20 6.15 -3.83 -26.39
CA VAL A 20 5.43 -2.70 -27.01
C VAL A 20 4.04 -2.55 -26.40
N LEU A 21 3.30 -3.65 -26.23
CA LEU A 21 1.97 -3.64 -25.60
C LEU A 21 2.03 -3.13 -24.16
N ASP A 22 3.02 -3.56 -23.38
CA ASP A 22 3.22 -3.04 -22.02
C ASP A 22 3.54 -1.55 -22.01
N SER A 23 4.49 -1.12 -22.85
CA SER A 23 4.90 0.29 -23.00
C SER A 23 3.74 1.19 -23.44
N SER A 24 2.87 0.70 -24.32
CA SER A 24 1.69 1.43 -24.79
C SER A 24 0.73 1.82 -23.66
N SER A 25 0.65 1.01 -22.60
CA SER A 25 -0.19 1.32 -21.43
C SER A 25 0.34 2.56 -20.70
N TRP A 26 1.67 2.68 -20.58
CA TRP A 26 2.33 3.88 -20.05
C TRP A 26 2.10 5.09 -20.95
N TRP A 27 2.35 4.97 -22.26
CA TRP A 27 2.21 6.10 -23.19
C TRP A 27 0.79 6.66 -23.25
N LEU A 28 -0.22 5.78 -23.30
CA LEU A 28 -1.62 6.20 -23.27
C LEU A 28 -1.98 6.86 -21.94
N GLY A 29 -1.48 6.33 -20.83
CA GLY A 29 -1.70 6.92 -19.51
C GLY A 29 -1.06 8.30 -19.38
N ASP A 30 0.19 8.46 -19.79
CA ASP A 30 0.93 9.73 -19.78
C ASP A 30 0.28 10.78 -20.67
N TRP A 31 -0.13 10.39 -21.88
CA TRP A 31 -0.85 11.26 -22.80
C TRP A 31 -2.17 11.78 -22.19
N LEU A 32 -2.93 10.91 -21.51
CA LEU A 32 -4.17 11.30 -20.81
C LEU A 32 -3.93 12.16 -19.57
N VAL A 33 -2.80 11.96 -18.87
CA VAL A 33 -2.41 12.79 -17.73
C VAL A 33 -2.01 14.18 -18.22
N TYR A 34 -1.17 14.27 -19.25
CA TYR A 34 -0.77 15.54 -19.87
C TYR A 34 -1.97 16.34 -20.39
N GLY A 35 -2.89 15.67 -21.08
CA GLY A 35 -4.06 16.32 -21.65
C GLY A 35 -5.11 16.79 -20.64
N LYS A 36 -4.96 16.52 -19.34
CA LYS A 36 -5.98 16.78 -18.32
C LYS A 36 -6.41 18.25 -18.26
N ASP A 37 -5.47 19.17 -18.30
CA ASP A 37 -5.74 20.60 -18.07
C ASP A 37 -6.08 21.36 -19.37
N HIS A 38 -5.87 20.71 -20.53
CA HIS A 38 -6.02 21.33 -21.84
C HIS A 38 -7.19 20.75 -22.66
N TYR A 39 -7.63 19.53 -22.35
CA TYR A 39 -8.61 18.80 -23.17
C TYR A 39 -9.66 18.07 -22.31
N ALA A 40 -10.84 18.66 -22.22
CA ALA A 40 -11.99 18.07 -21.52
C ALA A 40 -12.38 16.70 -22.11
N ASP A 41 -12.33 16.56 -23.45
CA ASP A 41 -12.77 15.36 -24.18
C ASP A 41 -11.69 14.31 -24.42
N ARG A 42 -10.53 14.41 -23.75
CA ARG A 42 -9.37 13.51 -23.97
C ARG A 42 -9.70 12.03 -23.86
N TYR A 43 -10.63 11.65 -22.99
CA TYR A 43 -11.06 10.27 -22.86
C TYR A 43 -11.92 9.83 -24.05
N GLN A 44 -12.81 10.68 -24.57
CA GLN A 44 -13.56 10.35 -25.78
C GLN A 44 -12.61 10.18 -26.97
N MET A 45 -11.59 11.03 -27.07
CA MET A 45 -10.55 10.88 -28.09
C MET A 45 -9.80 9.55 -27.92
N GLY A 46 -9.34 9.23 -26.70
CA GLY A 46 -8.68 7.96 -26.41
C GLY A 46 -9.53 6.74 -26.76
N ILE A 47 -10.84 6.77 -26.50
CA ILE A 47 -11.77 5.70 -26.86
C ILE A 47 -11.85 5.56 -28.39
N ARG A 48 -12.04 6.67 -29.12
CA ARG A 48 -12.14 6.66 -30.59
C ARG A 48 -10.85 6.19 -31.27
N THR A 49 -9.70 6.63 -30.78
CA THR A 49 -8.40 6.38 -31.43
C THR A 49 -7.80 5.03 -31.03
N ALA A 50 -7.84 4.68 -29.74
CA ALA A 50 -7.21 3.44 -29.24
C ALA A 50 -8.19 2.26 -29.17
N GLY A 51 -9.50 2.48 -29.33
CA GLY A 51 -10.51 1.43 -29.22
C GLY A 51 -10.66 0.84 -27.82
N LEU A 52 -10.08 1.48 -26.80
CA LEU A 52 -10.11 1.01 -25.42
C LEU A 52 -11.32 1.55 -24.66
N LYS A 53 -11.82 0.76 -23.72
CA LYS A 53 -12.90 1.18 -22.82
C LYS A 53 -12.43 2.32 -21.92
N TYR A 54 -13.36 3.23 -21.58
CA TYR A 54 -13.11 4.34 -20.65
C TYR A 54 -12.41 3.90 -19.36
N GLN A 55 -12.89 2.81 -18.73
CA GLN A 55 -12.33 2.33 -17.46
C GLN A 55 -10.85 1.92 -17.59
N THR A 56 -10.47 1.32 -18.72
CA THR A 56 -9.07 0.94 -18.99
C THR A 56 -8.19 2.18 -19.11
N LEU A 57 -8.63 3.17 -19.89
CA LEU A 57 -7.93 4.45 -20.06
C LEU A 57 -7.80 5.21 -18.73
N ARG A 58 -8.86 5.23 -17.93
CA ARG A 58 -8.86 5.82 -16.59
C ARG A 58 -7.86 5.13 -15.67
N ASN A 59 -7.78 3.79 -15.73
CA ASN A 59 -6.78 3.04 -14.98
C ASN A 59 -5.36 3.39 -15.43
N TYR A 60 -5.11 3.47 -16.74
CA TYR A 60 -3.81 3.85 -17.30
C TYR A 60 -3.36 5.23 -16.82
N ALA A 61 -4.24 6.23 -16.91
CA ALA A 61 -3.95 7.56 -16.41
C ALA A 61 -3.70 7.58 -14.89
N TRP A 62 -4.45 6.80 -14.12
CA TRP A 62 -4.30 6.73 -12.67
C TRP A 62 -2.94 6.13 -12.24
N VAL A 63 -2.55 4.99 -12.82
CA VAL A 63 -1.24 4.35 -12.55
C VAL A 63 -0.10 5.25 -13.02
N SER A 64 -0.20 5.83 -14.22
CA SER A 64 0.85 6.71 -14.77
C SER A 64 1.09 7.95 -13.92
N ARG A 65 0.03 8.51 -13.31
CA ARG A 65 0.16 9.60 -12.33
C ARG A 65 0.83 9.17 -11.03
N ARG A 66 0.63 7.93 -10.58
CA ARG A 66 1.26 7.38 -9.37
C ARG A 66 2.73 7.04 -9.59
N PHE A 67 3.09 6.59 -10.79
CA PHE A 67 4.45 6.19 -11.17
C PHE A 67 4.96 7.08 -12.30
N GLN A 68 5.54 8.22 -11.91
CA GLN A 68 6.33 9.04 -12.81
C GLN A 68 7.52 8.24 -13.37
N MET A 69 8.10 8.69 -14.50
CA MET A 69 9.09 7.92 -15.27
C MET A 69 10.25 7.38 -14.42
N GLN A 70 10.74 8.15 -13.46
CA GLN A 70 11.83 7.76 -12.55
C GLN A 70 11.47 6.65 -11.55
N ARG A 71 10.18 6.39 -11.31
CA ARG A 71 9.70 5.32 -10.43
C ARG A 71 9.32 4.05 -11.19
N ARG A 72 9.37 4.06 -12.52
CA ARG A 72 9.03 2.89 -13.35
C ARG A 72 10.23 1.97 -13.43
N ARG A 73 10.03 0.70 -13.10
CA ARG A 73 11.08 -0.32 -13.13
C ARG A 73 11.03 -1.06 -14.45
N ALA A 74 12.09 -0.97 -15.26
CA ALA A 74 12.13 -1.56 -16.60
C ALA A 74 11.98 -3.09 -16.61
N THR A 75 12.30 -3.74 -15.49
CA THR A 75 12.16 -5.19 -15.27
C THR A 75 10.72 -5.60 -14.95
N LEU A 76 9.84 -4.66 -14.59
CA LEU A 76 8.47 -4.91 -14.17
C LEU A 76 7.47 -4.31 -15.17
N THR A 77 6.44 -5.07 -15.48
CA THR A 77 5.38 -4.64 -16.39
C THR A 77 4.50 -3.53 -15.78
N PHE A 78 3.77 -2.81 -16.61
CA PHE A 78 2.72 -1.87 -16.20
C PHE A 78 1.76 -2.49 -15.18
N GLN A 79 1.41 -3.77 -15.36
CA GLN A 79 0.48 -4.47 -14.46
C GLN A 79 1.04 -4.66 -13.05
N HIS A 80 2.36 -4.87 -12.87
CA HIS A 80 2.94 -4.91 -11.53
C HIS A 80 2.71 -3.60 -10.78
N HIS A 81 2.93 -2.48 -11.47
CA HIS A 81 2.69 -1.16 -10.92
C HIS A 81 1.21 -0.93 -10.63
N ALA A 82 0.32 -1.43 -11.49
CA ALA A 82 -1.13 -1.35 -11.28
C ALA A 82 -1.60 -2.08 -10.01
N GLU A 83 -1.03 -3.24 -9.68
CA GLU A 83 -1.38 -3.99 -8.46
C GLU A 83 -1.08 -3.20 -7.18
N VAL A 84 0.02 -2.45 -7.17
CA VAL A 84 0.47 -1.70 -5.98
C VAL A 84 -0.02 -0.25 -5.98
N ALA A 85 -0.58 0.25 -7.09
CA ALA A 85 -0.88 1.67 -7.28
C ALA A 85 -1.82 2.26 -6.21
N SER A 86 -2.67 1.45 -5.57
CA SER A 86 -3.57 1.88 -4.50
C SER A 86 -2.90 1.95 -3.12
N LEU A 87 -1.77 1.27 -2.93
CA LEU A 87 -1.07 1.19 -1.66
C LEU A 87 -0.37 2.53 -1.31
N PRO A 88 -0.03 2.76 -0.03
CA PRO A 88 0.88 3.85 0.37
C PRO A 88 2.25 3.74 -0.30
N PHE A 89 2.96 4.87 -0.42
CA PHE A 89 4.25 4.97 -1.11
C PHE A 89 5.26 3.92 -0.62
N ASP A 90 5.45 3.80 0.70
CA ASP A 90 6.43 2.85 1.27
C ASP A 90 6.09 1.40 0.95
N LYS A 91 4.79 1.05 0.97
CA LYS A 91 4.33 -0.29 0.57
C LYS A 91 4.51 -0.52 -0.93
N GLN A 92 4.31 0.50 -1.78
CA GLN A 92 4.58 0.39 -3.23
C GLN A 92 6.05 0.03 -3.48
N GLU A 93 6.99 0.81 -2.94
CA GLU A 93 8.42 0.59 -3.16
C GLU A 93 8.85 -0.79 -2.66
N LYS A 94 8.45 -1.15 -1.43
CA LYS A 94 8.74 -2.47 -0.87
C LYS A 94 8.28 -3.61 -1.77
N TRP A 95 7.03 -3.55 -2.25
CA TRP A 95 6.48 -4.64 -3.06
C TRP A 95 7.07 -4.71 -4.46
N LEU A 96 7.43 -3.57 -5.05
CA LEU A 96 8.14 -3.54 -6.33
C LEU A 96 9.58 -4.08 -6.18
N ASP A 97 10.26 -3.76 -5.07
CA ASP A 97 11.59 -4.32 -4.74
C ASP A 97 11.55 -5.85 -4.63
N GLU A 98 10.57 -6.38 -3.89
CA GLU A 98 10.40 -7.83 -3.78
C GLU A 98 10.06 -8.47 -5.12
N ALA A 99 9.18 -7.86 -5.91
CA ALA A 99 8.80 -8.40 -7.21
C ALA A 99 10.00 -8.48 -8.17
N GLU A 100 10.83 -7.44 -8.20
CA GLU A 100 12.03 -7.39 -9.04
C GLU A 100 13.09 -8.38 -8.55
N ARG A 101 13.39 -8.40 -7.24
CA ARG A 101 14.38 -9.29 -6.65
C ARG A 101 14.06 -10.76 -6.85
N ASN A 102 12.79 -11.12 -6.73
CA ASN A 102 12.34 -12.52 -6.82
C ASN A 102 11.82 -12.89 -8.22
N GLY A 103 11.86 -11.99 -9.20
CA GLY A 103 11.36 -12.22 -10.56
C GLY A 103 9.88 -12.62 -10.58
N TRP A 104 9.06 -12.02 -9.72
CA TRP A 104 7.67 -12.40 -9.58
C TRP A 104 6.83 -12.05 -10.80
N THR A 105 5.84 -12.89 -11.06
CA THR A 105 4.70 -12.55 -11.92
C THR A 105 3.72 -11.65 -11.16
N THR A 106 2.88 -10.93 -11.91
CA THR A 106 1.83 -10.08 -11.34
C THR A 106 0.88 -10.87 -10.43
N LYS A 107 0.63 -12.15 -10.74
CA LYS A 107 -0.19 -13.03 -9.90
C LYS A 107 0.49 -13.35 -8.57
N GLN A 108 1.80 -13.62 -8.57
CA GLN A 108 2.56 -13.87 -7.35
C GLN A 108 2.60 -12.61 -6.48
N LEU A 109 2.87 -11.45 -7.08
CA LEU A 109 2.81 -10.16 -6.38
C LEU A 109 1.44 -9.94 -5.71
N ARG A 110 0.35 -10.09 -6.46
CA ARG A 110 -1.02 -9.95 -5.93
C ARG A 110 -1.30 -10.89 -4.77
N ASN A 111 -0.84 -12.14 -4.86
CA ASN A 111 -1.04 -13.12 -3.81
C ASN A 111 -0.23 -12.78 -2.54
N ALA A 112 1.00 -12.28 -2.71
CA ALA A 112 1.85 -11.87 -1.60
C ALA A 112 1.26 -10.67 -0.84
N ILE A 113 0.73 -9.67 -1.55
CA ILE A 113 0.03 -8.52 -0.94
C ILE A 113 -1.15 -8.99 -0.10
N LYS A 114 -2.01 -9.86 -0.67
CA LYS A 114 -3.19 -10.40 0.04
C LYS A 114 -2.83 -11.21 1.27
N ALA A 115 -1.75 -11.98 1.23
CA ALA A 115 -1.30 -12.78 2.36
C ALA A 115 -0.92 -11.87 3.55
N VAL A 116 -0.23 -10.75 3.29
CA VAL A 116 0.11 -9.78 4.34
C VAL A 116 -1.11 -9.07 4.89
N ASP A 117 -2.04 -8.62 4.04
CA ASP A 117 -3.29 -7.98 4.51
C ASP A 117 -4.12 -8.94 5.39
N HIS A 118 -4.12 -10.24 5.08
CA HIS A 118 -4.79 -11.25 5.88
C HIS A 118 -4.09 -11.46 7.23
N VAL A 119 -2.76 -11.45 7.28
CA VAL A 119 -1.99 -11.54 8.52
C VAL A 119 -2.19 -10.29 9.39
N ASP A 120 -2.16 -9.09 8.79
CA ASP A 120 -2.45 -7.83 9.48
C ASP A 120 -3.88 -7.83 10.03
N SER A 121 -4.85 -8.33 9.25
CA SER A 121 -6.25 -8.43 9.68
C SER A 121 -6.46 -9.45 10.80
N LEU A 122 -5.76 -10.59 10.78
CA LEU A 122 -5.78 -11.57 11.88
C LEU A 122 -5.07 -11.04 13.14
N GLY A 123 -4.00 -10.27 12.97
CA GLY A 123 -3.32 -9.57 14.06
C GLY A 123 -4.20 -8.50 14.71
N ALA A 124 -4.90 -7.70 13.88
CA ALA A 124 -5.86 -6.71 14.34
C ALA A 124 -7.12 -7.34 14.96
N ALA A 125 -7.62 -8.45 14.43
CA ALA A 125 -8.76 -9.19 15.01
C ALA A 125 -8.44 -9.83 16.37
N ARG A 126 -7.15 -9.99 16.71
CA ARG A 126 -6.68 -10.36 18.05
C ARG A 126 -6.58 -9.18 19.03
N SER A 127 -6.79 -7.95 18.57
CA SER A 127 -6.99 -6.82 19.49
C SER A 127 -8.36 -6.96 20.14
N VAL A 128 -8.38 -7.08 21.46
CA VAL A 128 -9.63 -7.06 22.23
C VAL A 128 -10.29 -5.70 21.96
N PRO A 129 -11.58 -5.66 21.55
CA PRO A 129 -12.23 -4.38 21.31
C PRO A 129 -12.14 -3.56 22.59
N ALA A 130 -11.50 -2.39 22.51
CA ALA A 130 -11.32 -1.51 23.64
C ALA A 130 -12.70 -1.16 24.22
N LYS A 131 -13.00 -1.70 25.41
CA LYS A 131 -14.24 -1.41 26.10
C LYS A 131 -14.20 0.06 26.53
N GLN A 132 -15.03 0.90 25.92
CA GLN A 132 -15.10 2.32 26.27
C GLN A 132 -15.59 2.46 27.72
N LEU A 133 -14.76 3.05 28.57
CA LEU A 133 -15.10 3.34 29.95
C LEU A 133 -15.80 4.70 30.01
N ALA A 134 -17.08 4.73 30.40
CA ALA A 134 -17.78 5.98 30.65
C ALA A 134 -17.28 6.60 31.96
N LEU A 135 -16.43 7.62 31.85
CA LEU A 135 -15.89 8.35 33.00
C LEU A 135 -16.70 9.63 33.26
N PRO A 136 -16.99 9.97 34.53
CA PRO A 136 -17.55 11.27 34.88
C PRO A 136 -16.60 12.40 34.44
N GLY A 137 -17.15 13.48 33.86
CA GLY A 137 -16.35 14.61 33.36
C GLY A 137 -15.45 15.24 34.42
N SER A 138 -15.85 15.19 35.70
CA SER A 138 -15.03 15.67 36.83
C SER A 138 -13.71 14.90 36.99
N ARG A 139 -13.66 13.60 36.66
CA ARG A 139 -12.40 12.83 36.69
C ARG A 139 -11.50 13.15 35.52
N ILE A 140 -12.09 13.31 34.33
CA ILE A 140 -11.33 13.67 33.12
C ILE A 140 -10.64 15.03 33.30
N GLU A 141 -11.36 16.01 33.86
CA GLU A 141 -10.81 17.34 34.12
C GLU A 141 -9.66 17.30 35.12
N TRP A 142 -9.80 16.52 36.19
CA TRP A 142 -8.74 16.37 37.19
C TRP A 142 -7.48 15.71 36.60
N TRP A 143 -7.64 14.67 35.77
CA TRP A 143 -6.51 14.03 35.09
C TRP A 143 -5.85 14.93 34.05
N ARG A 144 -6.63 15.77 33.35
CA ARG A 144 -6.10 16.79 32.43
C ARG A 144 -5.22 17.80 33.16
N GLN A 145 -5.67 18.29 34.32
CA GLN A 145 -4.86 19.18 35.16
C GLN A 145 -3.56 18.51 35.64
N ALA A 146 -3.60 17.23 36.00
CA ALA A 146 -2.41 16.48 36.39
C ALA A 146 -1.42 16.29 35.23
N ALA A 147 -1.93 16.01 34.02
CA ALA A 147 -1.12 15.91 32.81
C ALA A 147 -0.45 17.25 32.45
N GLU A 148 -1.21 18.34 32.53
CA GLU A 148 -0.71 19.70 32.31
C GLU A 148 0.38 20.08 33.32
N HIS A 149 0.17 19.78 34.61
CA HIS A 149 1.17 20.03 35.64
C HIS A 149 2.45 19.19 35.45
N SER A 150 2.30 18.00 34.85
CA SER A 150 3.42 17.12 34.51
C SER A 150 4.10 17.49 33.18
N GLY A 151 3.54 18.44 32.41
CA GLY A 151 4.05 18.85 31.09
C GLY A 151 3.93 17.77 30.01
N VAL A 152 3.04 16.78 30.20
CA VAL A 152 2.84 15.66 29.27
C VAL A 152 1.48 15.79 28.61
N ASP A 153 1.39 15.42 27.33
CA ASP A 153 0.11 15.29 26.65
C ASP A 153 -0.85 14.36 27.41
N PHE A 154 -2.14 14.69 27.44
CA PHE A 154 -3.12 13.98 28.26
C PHE A 154 -3.21 12.48 27.94
N ASP A 155 -3.25 12.10 26.66
CA ASP A 155 -3.38 10.70 26.26
C ASP A 155 -2.12 9.91 26.63
N LYS A 156 -0.96 10.52 26.43
CA LYS A 156 0.33 9.95 26.82
C LYS A 156 0.47 9.82 28.34
N TRP A 157 0.02 10.83 29.09
CA TRP A 157 0.05 10.82 30.55
C TRP A 157 -0.82 9.69 31.11
N VAL A 158 -2.06 9.54 30.61
CA VAL A 158 -2.96 8.46 31.03
C VAL A 158 -2.34 7.09 30.81
N LEU A 159 -1.74 6.86 29.63
CA LEU A 159 -1.09 5.58 29.33
C LEU A 159 0.09 5.30 30.27
N VAL A 160 1.02 6.24 30.40
CA VAL A 160 2.21 6.05 31.25
C VAL A 160 1.83 5.85 32.71
N THR A 161 0.84 6.59 33.22
CA THR A 161 0.38 6.45 34.61
C THR A 161 -0.29 5.10 34.84
N LEU A 162 -1.16 4.65 33.93
CA LEU A 162 -1.80 3.34 34.05
C LEU A 162 -0.78 2.20 33.93
N ASP A 163 0.16 2.29 33.00
CA ASP A 163 1.22 1.29 32.82
C ASP A 163 2.14 1.22 34.04
N SER A 164 2.50 2.37 34.62
CA SER A 164 3.33 2.42 35.83
C SER A 164 2.60 1.83 37.04
N ALA A 165 1.31 2.14 37.22
CA ALA A 165 0.51 1.58 38.29
C ALA A 165 0.31 0.07 38.13
N ALA A 166 0.11 -0.41 36.89
CA ALA A 166 0.03 -1.83 36.59
C ALA A 166 1.37 -2.54 36.88
N GLY A 167 2.49 -1.96 36.46
CA GLY A 167 3.82 -2.48 36.72
C GLY A 167 4.11 -2.64 38.21
N GLN A 168 3.81 -1.62 39.01
CA GLN A 168 4.01 -1.67 40.47
C GLN A 168 3.22 -2.81 41.14
N ILE A 169 2.00 -3.07 40.69
CA ILE A 169 1.16 -4.14 41.25
C ILE A 169 1.68 -5.51 40.82
N LEU A 170 2.02 -5.67 39.54
CA LEU A 170 2.49 -6.95 39.00
C LEU A 170 3.87 -7.34 39.56
N GLU A 171 4.78 -6.38 39.73
CA GLU A 171 6.09 -6.60 40.35
C GLU A 171 5.94 -6.96 41.85
N HIS A 172 4.99 -6.34 42.56
CA HIS A 172 4.71 -6.65 43.96
C HIS A 172 4.11 -8.05 44.15
N ASP A 173 3.23 -8.48 43.24
CA ASP A 173 2.63 -9.82 43.26
C ASP A 173 3.68 -10.91 42.96
N GLU A 174 4.66 -10.64 42.07
CA GLU A 174 5.78 -11.54 41.80
C GLU A 174 6.74 -11.66 42.99
N GLU A 175 7.04 -10.56 43.70
CA GLU A 175 7.86 -10.59 44.92
C GLU A 175 7.18 -11.36 46.06
N ILE A 176 5.87 -11.20 46.25
CA ILE A 176 5.11 -11.94 47.27
C ILE A 176 5.08 -13.44 46.93
N ALA A 177 4.88 -13.80 45.67
CA ALA A 177 4.90 -15.20 45.22
C ALA A 177 6.29 -15.84 45.37
N ALA A 178 7.37 -15.09 45.14
CA ALA A 178 8.75 -15.55 45.31
C ALA A 178 9.15 -15.74 46.79
N LEU A 179 8.55 -14.99 47.73
CA LEU A 179 8.80 -15.10 49.17
C LEU A 179 7.97 -16.19 49.86
N SER A 180 6.96 -16.75 49.17
CA SER A 180 6.07 -17.79 49.70
C SER A 180 6.28 -19.18 49.06
N ALA A 181 7.32 -19.33 48.24
CA ALA A 181 7.82 -20.59 47.67
C ALA A 181 9.09 -21.08 48.41
#